data_AF-A0A7W0R533-F1
#
_entry.id   AF-A0A7W0R533-F1
#
_cell.length_a   1.000
_cell.length_b   1.000
_cell.length_c   1.000
_cell.angle_alpha   90.00
_cell.angle_beta   90.00
_cell.angle_gamma   90.00
#
_symmetry.space_group_name_H-M   'P 1'
#
loop_
_entity.id
_entity.type
_entity.pdbx_description
1 polymer ?
#
loop_
_entity_poly.entity_id
_entity_poly.type
_entity_poly.pdbx_seq_one_letter_code
_entity_poly.pdbx_strand_id
1 'polypeptide(L)'
;MRHRFTVLALVPLLGVLAFLPSAAAEGTGVTRPFKAADLKVEINATDGDAGLQIFLDDDAWKHITIIHPSGQVMVDLSATGPLKDYGLTELFSESSEPPFDQFPLAEFKQLFPEGNYLFLGQLLDGTLLRSVVPLTHDFPSGPIIVAPRGGTVELSQPLVVRWLPVLTPRAVNIVGYQVLVV
;
A
#
# COMPACT_ATOMS: atom_id res chain seq x y z
N MET A 1 78.14 15.23 15.40
CA MET A 1 77.13 14.54 14.58
C MET A 1 75.84 15.34 14.60
N ARG A 2 75.29 15.63 13.43
CA ARG A 2 74.08 16.45 13.22
C ARG A 2 72.85 15.57 13.45
N HIS A 3 71.96 15.95 14.35
CA HIS A 3 70.57 15.50 14.30
C HIS A 3 69.65 16.72 14.38
N ARG A 4 69.08 17.03 13.21
CA ARG A 4 67.92 17.91 13.03
C ARG A 4 66.70 17.14 13.52
N PHE A 5 65.93 17.73 14.44
CA PHE A 5 64.57 17.26 14.69
C PHE A 5 63.60 18.29 14.10
N THR A 6 62.81 17.78 13.16
CA THR A 6 61.76 18.46 12.41
C THR A 6 60.54 18.66 13.31
N VAL A 7 59.96 19.86 13.21
CA VAL A 7 58.71 20.29 13.84
C VAL A 7 57.52 19.50 13.29
N LEU A 8 56.60 19.05 14.17
CA LEU A 8 55.23 18.75 13.79
C LEU A 8 54.30 19.64 14.63
N ALA A 9 53.83 20.74 14.04
CA ALA A 9 52.84 21.61 14.65
C ALA A 9 51.45 21.02 14.42
N LEU A 10 50.76 20.73 15.52
CA LEU A 10 49.39 20.25 15.59
C LEU A 10 48.44 21.39 15.17
N VAL A 11 47.71 21.25 14.08
CA VAL A 11 46.62 22.16 13.71
C VAL A 11 45.33 21.65 14.35
N PRO A 12 44.60 22.44 15.17
CA PRO A 12 43.31 22.02 15.68
C PRO A 12 42.25 22.15 14.57
N LEU A 13 41.53 21.07 14.31
CA LEU A 13 40.38 21.01 13.42
C LEU A 13 39.20 21.72 14.12
N LEU A 14 38.86 22.93 13.70
CA LEU A 14 37.62 23.60 14.13
C LEU A 14 36.42 22.89 13.49
N GLY A 15 35.69 22.09 14.27
CA GLY A 15 34.40 21.56 13.88
C GLY A 15 33.34 22.65 13.90
N VAL A 16 32.97 23.16 12.73
CA VAL A 16 31.79 24.02 12.58
C VAL A 16 30.57 23.11 12.54
N LEU A 17 29.84 23.03 13.65
CA LEU A 17 28.51 22.43 13.69
C LEU A 17 27.55 23.37 12.95
N ALA A 18 27.28 23.09 11.68
CA ALA A 18 26.23 23.76 10.95
C ALA A 18 24.87 23.29 11.50
N PHE A 19 24.26 24.09 12.37
CA PHE A 19 22.85 23.96 12.70
C PHE A 19 22.04 24.35 11.46
N LEU A 20 21.59 23.35 10.70
CA LEU A 20 20.53 23.56 9.72
C LEU A 20 19.21 23.62 10.51
N PRO A 21 18.48 24.76 10.52
CA PRO A 21 17.14 24.76 11.05
C PRO A 21 16.28 23.87 10.14
N SER A 22 15.78 22.77 10.69
CA SER A 22 14.70 22.00 10.06
C SER A 22 13.46 22.89 10.10
N ALA A 23 13.15 23.53 8.97
CA ALA A 23 11.88 24.20 8.78
C ALA A 23 10.80 23.12 8.65
N ALA A 24 10.30 22.63 9.78
CA ALA A 24 9.01 21.98 9.81
C ALA A 24 7.98 23.03 9.39
N ALA A 25 7.48 22.92 8.16
CA ALA A 25 6.35 23.71 7.71
C ALA A 25 5.15 23.35 8.60
N GLU A 26 4.81 24.22 9.55
CA GLU A 26 3.58 24.14 10.32
C GLU A 26 2.39 24.37 9.37
N GLY A 27 1.83 23.27 8.86
CA GLY A 27 0.56 23.29 8.15
C GLY A 27 -0.55 23.62 9.16
N THR A 28 -1.08 24.83 9.11
CA THR A 28 -2.23 25.31 9.90
C THR A 28 -3.59 24.77 9.41
N GLY A 29 -3.57 23.76 8.54
CA GLY A 29 -4.77 23.19 7.92
C GLY A 29 -5.57 22.30 8.88
N VAL A 30 -6.89 22.34 8.74
CA VAL A 30 -7.78 21.36 9.38
C VAL A 30 -7.33 19.96 8.96
N THR A 31 -7.22 19.04 9.93
CA THR A 31 -6.93 17.61 9.64
C THR A 31 -8.23 16.82 9.68
N ARG A 32 -8.51 16.04 8.64
CA ARG A 32 -9.69 15.16 8.56
C ARG A 32 -9.33 13.81 7.91
N PRO A 33 -10.15 12.75 8.04
CA PRO A 33 -9.92 11.53 7.30
C PRO A 33 -10.14 11.72 5.80
N PHE A 34 -9.59 10.77 5.04
CA PHE A 34 -9.96 10.56 3.65
C PHE A 34 -11.44 10.20 3.52
N LYS A 35 -12.09 10.55 2.41
CA LYS A 35 -13.46 10.09 2.12
C LYS A 35 -13.51 8.57 1.94
N ALA A 36 -12.50 7.99 1.30
CA ALA A 36 -12.25 6.56 1.28
C ALA A 36 -10.74 6.27 1.36
N ALA A 37 -10.35 5.25 2.12
CA ALA A 37 -8.98 4.76 2.20
C ALA A 37 -9.01 3.29 2.63
N ASP A 38 -8.54 2.40 1.76
CA ASP A 38 -8.61 0.96 1.94
C ASP A 38 -7.28 0.29 1.57
N LEU A 39 -6.98 -0.80 2.29
CA LEU A 39 -5.98 -1.79 1.91
C LEU A 39 -6.66 -3.14 1.79
N LYS A 40 -6.39 -3.85 0.70
CA LYS A 40 -6.91 -5.20 0.45
C LYS A 40 -5.78 -6.10 -0.02
N VAL A 41 -5.89 -7.39 0.31
CA VAL A 41 -5.03 -8.41 -0.29
C VAL A 41 -5.87 -9.17 -1.31
N GLU A 42 -5.43 -9.17 -2.56
CA GLU A 42 -5.92 -10.08 -3.58
C GLU A 42 -5.14 -11.38 -3.50
N ILE A 43 -5.84 -12.51 -3.63
CA ILE A 43 -5.22 -13.84 -3.72
C ILE A 43 -5.83 -14.53 -4.93
N ASN A 44 -4.99 -14.82 -5.92
CA ASN A 44 -5.40 -15.59 -7.08
C ASN A 44 -5.12 -17.07 -6.85
N ALA A 45 -6.18 -17.86 -6.69
CA ALA A 45 -6.04 -19.30 -6.48
C ALA A 45 -5.59 -20.06 -7.74
N THR A 46 -5.80 -19.50 -8.94
CA THR A 46 -5.45 -20.16 -10.21
C THR A 46 -3.98 -19.96 -10.52
N ASP A 47 -3.51 -18.71 -10.42
CA ASP A 47 -2.13 -18.34 -10.71
C ASP A 47 -1.21 -18.54 -9.51
N GLY A 48 -1.79 -18.63 -8.31
CA GLY A 48 -1.08 -18.95 -7.08
C GLY A 48 -0.16 -17.81 -6.68
N ASP A 49 -0.68 -16.60 -6.60
CA ASP A 49 0.01 -15.38 -6.19
C ASP A 49 -0.89 -14.49 -5.30
N ALA A 50 -0.33 -13.37 -4.84
CA ALA A 50 -1.06 -12.38 -4.08
C ALA A 50 -0.54 -10.96 -4.33
N GLY A 51 -1.47 -10.00 -4.35
CA GLY A 51 -1.22 -8.57 -4.51
C GLY A 51 -1.74 -7.77 -3.31
N LEU A 52 -1.01 -6.72 -2.93
CA LEU A 52 -1.52 -5.69 -2.03
C LEU A 52 -2.15 -4.57 -2.86
N GLN A 53 -3.46 -4.42 -2.73
CA GLN A 53 -4.22 -3.33 -3.33
C GLN A 53 -4.36 -2.15 -2.38
N ILE A 54 -4.11 -0.97 -2.92
CA ILE A 54 -4.22 0.31 -2.25
C ILE A 54 -5.30 1.11 -2.97
N PHE A 55 -6.28 1.60 -2.21
CA PHE A 55 -7.29 2.51 -2.71
C PHE A 55 -7.43 3.73 -1.80
N LEU A 56 -7.56 4.92 -2.41
CA LEU A 56 -8.01 6.12 -1.73
C LEU A 56 -8.79 7.03 -2.67
N ASP A 57 -9.72 7.78 -2.11
CA ASP A 57 -10.49 8.82 -2.79
C ASP A 57 -10.71 10.01 -1.85
N ASP A 58 -10.57 11.22 -2.40
CA ASP A 58 -10.97 12.46 -1.77
C ASP A 58 -11.16 13.59 -2.80
N ASP A 59 -11.40 14.82 -2.33
CA ASP A 59 -11.22 16.04 -3.12
C ASP A 59 -9.78 16.15 -3.66
N ALA A 60 -9.58 17.09 -4.59
CA ALA A 60 -8.31 17.31 -5.27
C ALA A 60 -7.11 17.43 -4.31
N TRP A 61 -6.31 16.38 -4.24
CA TRP A 61 -5.09 16.27 -3.46
C TRP A 61 -3.87 16.52 -4.32
N LYS A 62 -2.83 17.08 -3.70
CA LYS A 62 -1.52 17.33 -4.34
C LYS A 62 -0.42 16.41 -3.84
N HIS A 63 -0.64 15.75 -2.70
CA HIS A 63 0.35 14.86 -2.11
C HIS A 63 -0.32 13.76 -1.29
N ILE A 64 0.24 12.56 -1.34
CA ILE A 64 -0.15 11.39 -0.55
C ILE A 64 1.11 10.69 -0.04
N THR A 65 1.08 10.27 1.23
CA THR A 65 2.05 9.34 1.81
C THR A 65 1.32 8.16 2.45
N ILE A 66 1.80 6.94 2.25
CA ILE A 66 1.35 5.75 2.96
C ILE A 66 2.50 5.18 3.75
N ILE A 67 2.27 4.96 5.05
CA ILE A 67 3.28 4.52 6.01
C ILE A 67 2.89 3.13 6.53
N HIS A 68 3.84 2.22 6.42
CA HIS A 68 3.82 0.85 6.92
C HIS A 68 3.72 0.81 8.47
N PRO A 69 3.18 -0.26 9.09
CA PRO A 69 3.15 -0.42 10.54
C PRO A 69 4.51 -0.28 11.24
N SER A 70 5.60 -0.58 10.55
CA SER A 70 6.98 -0.38 11.07
C SER A 70 7.45 1.08 11.07
N GLY A 71 6.68 2.00 10.48
CA GLY A 71 7.06 3.40 10.27
C GLY A 71 7.75 3.67 8.93
N GLN A 72 7.98 2.66 8.11
CA GLN A 72 8.57 2.82 6.77
C GLN A 72 7.56 3.45 5.79
N VAL A 73 8.01 4.41 4.97
CA VAL A 73 7.21 4.94 3.86
C VAL A 73 7.12 3.89 2.75
N MET A 74 5.91 3.56 2.33
CA MET A 74 5.62 2.62 1.23
C MET A 74 5.30 3.36 -0.07
N VAL A 75 4.50 4.42 0.03
CA VAL A 75 4.06 5.22 -1.10
C VAL A 75 4.30 6.68 -0.74
N ASP A 76 4.92 7.41 -1.67
CA ASP A 76 5.08 8.85 -1.62
C ASP A 76 4.81 9.39 -3.02
N LEU A 77 3.67 10.06 -3.18
CA LEU A 77 3.20 10.57 -4.46
C LEU A 77 2.90 12.05 -4.34
N SER A 78 3.37 12.81 -5.34
CA SER A 78 3.09 14.23 -5.47
C SER A 78 2.58 14.53 -6.86
N ALA A 79 1.50 15.30 -6.96
CA ALA A 79 1.02 15.84 -8.21
C ALA A 79 2.04 16.86 -8.75
N THR A 80 2.45 16.71 -10.01
CA THR A 80 3.47 17.55 -10.63
C THR A 80 2.98 18.17 -11.94
N GLY A 81 3.73 19.13 -12.48
CA GLY A 81 3.34 19.82 -13.71
C GLY A 81 1.99 20.54 -13.56
N PRO A 82 1.09 20.48 -14.56
CA PRO A 82 -0.24 21.05 -14.44
C PRO A 82 -1.04 20.50 -13.26
N LEU A 83 -0.87 19.22 -12.92
CA LEU A 83 -1.61 18.59 -11.82
C LEU A 83 -1.26 19.18 -10.44
N LYS A 84 -0.17 19.93 -10.29
CA LYS A 84 0.12 20.62 -9.03
C LYS A 84 -1.00 21.61 -8.63
N ASP A 85 -1.68 22.19 -9.62
CA ASP A 85 -2.70 23.23 -9.46
C ASP A 85 -4.13 22.67 -9.58
N TYR A 86 -4.30 21.46 -10.14
CA TYR A 86 -5.60 20.79 -10.31
C TYR A 86 -5.81 19.59 -9.39
N GLY A 87 -4.72 19.03 -8.85
CA GLY A 87 -4.72 17.86 -7.99
C GLY A 87 -5.11 16.57 -8.72
N LEU A 88 -5.17 15.51 -7.94
CA LEU A 88 -5.73 14.19 -8.26
C LEU A 88 -6.81 13.91 -7.23
N THR A 89 -7.80 13.07 -7.55
CA THR A 89 -8.89 12.76 -6.61
C THR A 89 -8.81 11.33 -6.10
N GLU A 90 -8.35 10.42 -6.95
CA GLU A 90 -8.36 8.98 -6.68
C GLU A 90 -6.98 8.38 -6.95
N LEU A 91 -6.62 7.36 -6.18
CA LEU A 91 -5.50 6.47 -6.47
C LEU A 91 -5.97 5.03 -6.24
N PHE A 92 -5.80 4.21 -7.28
CA PHE A 92 -5.85 2.76 -7.20
C PHE A 92 -4.50 2.21 -7.67
N SER A 93 -3.87 1.36 -6.87
CA SER A 93 -2.62 0.68 -7.24
C SER A 93 -2.54 -0.70 -6.62
N GLU A 94 -1.73 -1.56 -7.22
CA GLU A 94 -1.50 -2.92 -6.78
C GLU A 94 0.00 -3.22 -6.80
N SER A 95 0.49 -3.99 -5.82
CA SER A 95 1.86 -4.51 -5.85
C SER A 95 2.04 -5.53 -6.97
N SER A 96 3.28 -5.77 -7.40
CA SER A 96 3.56 -6.96 -8.23
C SER A 96 3.10 -8.24 -7.52
N GLU A 97 2.71 -9.24 -8.31
CA GLU A 97 2.22 -10.54 -7.85
C GLU A 97 3.14 -11.69 -8.31
N PRO A 98 4.33 -11.86 -7.71
CA PRO A 98 5.14 -13.03 -8.05
C PRO A 98 4.42 -14.32 -7.61
N PRO A 99 4.54 -15.42 -8.36
CA PRO A 99 3.96 -16.70 -7.99
C PRO A 99 4.52 -17.21 -6.65
N PHE A 100 3.71 -17.95 -5.91
CA PHE A 100 4.04 -18.43 -4.55
C PHE A 100 5.21 -19.42 -4.51
N ASP A 101 5.62 -19.99 -5.64
CA ASP A 101 6.84 -20.79 -5.73
C ASP A 101 8.12 -19.94 -5.69
N GLN A 102 8.02 -18.64 -5.99
CA GLN A 102 9.08 -17.64 -5.91
C GLN A 102 8.92 -16.70 -4.71
N PHE A 103 7.68 -16.34 -4.36
CA PHE A 103 7.38 -15.47 -3.24
C PHE A 103 6.21 -16.04 -2.41
N PRO A 104 6.47 -16.96 -1.48
CA PRO A 104 5.43 -17.66 -0.73
C PRO A 104 4.51 -16.71 0.04
N LEU A 105 3.23 -17.09 0.21
CA LEU A 105 2.26 -16.30 0.98
C LEU A 105 2.76 -15.96 2.41
N ALA A 106 3.55 -16.83 3.03
CA ALA A 106 4.15 -16.55 4.33
C ALA A 106 5.12 -15.37 4.31
N GLU A 107 5.88 -15.20 3.23
CA GLU A 107 6.78 -14.07 3.02
C GLU A 107 5.99 -12.81 2.65
N PHE A 108 4.96 -12.92 1.80
CA PHE A 108 4.01 -11.83 1.54
C PHE A 108 3.43 -11.27 2.84
N LYS A 109 2.96 -12.13 3.74
CA LYS A 109 2.42 -11.74 5.06
C LYS A 109 3.46 -11.08 5.96
N GLN A 110 4.76 -11.36 5.79
CA GLN A 110 5.82 -10.69 6.54
C GLN A 110 6.15 -9.32 5.94
N LEU A 111 6.14 -9.20 4.61
CA LEU A 111 6.37 -7.95 3.90
C LEU A 111 5.22 -6.95 4.11
N PHE A 112 3.99 -7.45 4.17
CA PHE A 112 2.77 -6.68 4.43
C PHE A 112 2.04 -7.24 5.66
N PRO A 113 2.56 -7.01 6.87
CA PRO A 113 2.03 -7.53 8.12
C PRO A 113 0.65 -6.96 8.45
N GLU A 114 -0.10 -7.71 9.26
CA GLU A 114 -1.29 -7.17 9.90
C GLU A 114 -0.94 -5.95 10.75
N GLY A 115 -1.88 -5.01 10.83
CA GLY A 115 -1.72 -3.82 11.64
C GLY A 115 -2.29 -2.56 11.01
N ASN A 116 -1.93 -1.43 11.60
CA ASN A 116 -2.44 -0.13 11.21
C ASN A 116 -1.45 0.55 10.26
N TYR A 117 -1.89 0.76 9.02
CA TYR A 117 -1.19 1.58 8.05
C TYR A 117 -1.70 3.01 8.16
N LEU A 118 -0.81 3.98 7.96
CA LEU A 118 -1.15 5.38 8.10
C LEU A 118 -1.14 6.05 6.72
N PHE A 119 -2.30 6.53 6.32
CA PHE A 119 -2.50 7.28 5.08
C PHE A 119 -2.50 8.76 5.45
N LEU A 120 -1.61 9.52 4.81
CA LEU A 120 -1.49 10.96 4.95
C LEU A 120 -1.71 11.60 3.59
N GLY A 121 -2.32 12.78 3.57
CA GLY A 121 -2.52 13.53 2.33
C GLY A 121 -2.58 15.02 2.56
N GLN A 122 -2.51 15.76 1.46
CA GLN A 122 -2.74 17.20 1.48
C GLN A 122 -3.57 17.61 0.26
N LEU A 123 -4.66 18.33 0.51
CA LEU A 123 -5.50 18.93 -0.52
C LEU A 123 -4.86 20.19 -1.12
N LEU A 124 -5.37 20.62 -2.28
CA LEU A 124 -4.95 21.88 -2.92
C LEU A 124 -5.10 23.09 -2.01
N ASP A 125 -6.18 23.15 -1.23
CA ASP A 125 -6.48 24.24 -0.29
C ASP A 125 -5.62 24.21 0.99
N GLY A 126 -4.75 23.20 1.13
CA GLY A 126 -3.86 23.02 2.28
C GLY A 126 -4.44 22.17 3.41
N THR A 127 -5.70 21.72 3.32
CA THR A 127 -6.30 20.76 4.26
C THR A 127 -5.45 19.50 4.32
N LEU A 128 -5.19 19.00 5.54
CA LEU A 128 -4.44 17.78 5.77
C LEU A 128 -5.39 16.59 5.89
N LEU A 129 -5.00 15.48 5.29
CA LEU A 129 -5.74 14.22 5.38
C LEU A 129 -4.98 13.23 6.25
N ARG A 130 -5.71 12.49 7.09
CA ARG A 130 -5.15 11.43 7.93
C ARG A 130 -6.16 10.32 8.16
N SER A 131 -5.88 9.12 7.67
CA SER A 131 -6.64 7.90 7.96
C SER A 131 -5.74 6.80 8.51
N VAL A 132 -6.25 6.06 9.49
CA VAL A 132 -5.63 4.82 9.98
C VAL A 132 -6.38 3.66 9.34
N VAL A 133 -5.68 2.87 8.52
CA VAL A 133 -6.26 1.80 7.71
C VAL A 133 -5.77 0.46 8.23
N PRO A 134 -6.65 -0.37 8.83
CA PRO A 134 -6.25 -1.69 9.33
C PRO A 134 -6.10 -2.69 8.18
N LEU A 135 -5.07 -3.53 8.26
CA LEU A 135 -4.91 -4.72 7.44
C LEU A 135 -4.95 -5.97 8.32
N THR A 136 -5.69 -6.99 7.90
CA THR A 136 -5.73 -8.32 8.52
C THR A 136 -5.42 -9.38 7.47
N HIS A 137 -5.01 -10.57 7.92
CA HIS A 137 -4.74 -11.73 7.07
C HIS A 137 -5.76 -12.85 7.29
N ASP A 138 -6.96 -12.49 7.73
CA ASP A 138 -8.13 -13.37 7.79
C ASP A 138 -8.65 -13.61 6.36
N PHE A 139 -7.87 -14.34 5.56
CA PHE A 139 -8.20 -14.60 4.17
C PHE A 139 -9.29 -15.68 4.06
N PRO A 140 -10.42 -15.40 3.38
CA PRO A 140 -11.41 -16.44 3.10
C PRO A 140 -10.80 -17.51 2.20
N SER A 141 -11.25 -18.75 2.38
CA SER A 141 -10.92 -19.81 1.42
C SER A 141 -11.53 -19.52 0.06
N GLY A 142 -10.85 -19.90 -1.02
CA GLY A 142 -11.38 -19.75 -2.37
C GLY A 142 -12.72 -20.48 -2.57
N PRO A 143 -13.64 -19.95 -3.38
CA PRO A 143 -14.90 -20.62 -3.68
C PRO A 143 -14.64 -21.92 -4.46
N ILE A 144 -15.32 -23.00 -4.07
CA ILE A 144 -15.23 -24.28 -4.78
C ILE A 144 -16.35 -24.34 -5.82
N ILE A 145 -16.01 -24.16 -7.09
CA ILE A 145 -16.95 -24.29 -8.21
C ILE A 145 -17.39 -25.75 -8.35
N VAL A 146 -18.70 -26.00 -8.34
CA VAL A 146 -19.30 -27.33 -8.50
C VAL A 146 -20.03 -27.51 -9.83
N ALA A 147 -20.37 -26.42 -10.51
CA ALA A 147 -20.92 -26.41 -11.86
C ALA A 147 -20.54 -25.11 -12.60
N PRO A 148 -20.22 -25.17 -13.90
CA PRO A 148 -19.90 -26.38 -14.64
C PRO A 148 -18.66 -27.07 -14.05
N ARG A 149 -18.58 -28.39 -14.19
CA ARG A 149 -17.29 -29.07 -13.91
C ARG A 149 -16.32 -28.61 -15.00
N GLY A 150 -15.06 -28.36 -14.63
CA GLY A 150 -14.08 -27.74 -15.51
C GLY A 150 -14.03 -28.35 -16.92
N GLY A 151 -13.73 -27.50 -17.92
CA GLY A 151 -13.72 -27.86 -19.34
C GLY A 151 -14.65 -26.96 -20.17
N THR A 152 -14.73 -27.25 -21.47
CA THR A 152 -15.61 -26.55 -22.40
C THR A 152 -17.07 -26.93 -22.13
N VAL A 153 -17.94 -25.92 -22.05
CA VAL A 153 -19.38 -26.11 -21.91
C VAL A 153 -20.07 -25.73 -23.21
N GLU A 154 -20.68 -26.70 -23.88
CA GLU A 154 -21.54 -26.45 -25.03
C GLU A 154 -22.88 -25.87 -24.57
N LEU A 155 -23.15 -24.63 -24.95
CA LEU A 155 -24.35 -23.90 -24.52
C LEU A 155 -25.54 -24.25 -25.41
N SER A 156 -26.24 -25.34 -25.06
CA SER A 156 -27.59 -25.62 -25.57
C SER A 156 -28.70 -25.09 -24.65
N GLN A 157 -28.33 -24.62 -23.45
CA GLN A 157 -29.19 -24.04 -22.41
C GLN A 157 -28.44 -22.90 -21.68
N PRO A 158 -29.15 -22.04 -20.92
CA PRO A 158 -28.50 -21.01 -20.11
C PRO A 158 -27.42 -21.59 -19.18
N LEU A 159 -26.25 -20.95 -19.14
CA LEU A 159 -25.17 -21.34 -18.25
C LEU A 159 -25.56 -21.08 -16.80
N VAL A 160 -25.47 -22.11 -15.96
CA VAL A 160 -25.69 -22.00 -14.51
C VAL A 160 -24.36 -22.30 -13.81
N VAL A 161 -23.76 -21.26 -13.23
CA VAL A 161 -22.55 -21.38 -12.41
C VAL A 161 -22.94 -21.57 -10.95
N ARG A 162 -22.34 -22.56 -10.28
CA ARG A 162 -22.62 -22.90 -8.87
C ARG A 162 -21.32 -23.15 -8.14
N TRP A 163 -21.25 -22.71 -6.90
CA TRP A 163 -20.12 -22.97 -6.00
C TRP A 163 -20.63 -23.33 -4.59
N LEU A 164 -19.76 -23.92 -3.79
CA LEU A 164 -20.00 -24.12 -2.36
C LEU A 164 -19.89 -22.78 -1.62
N PRO A 165 -20.69 -22.56 -0.55
CA PRO A 165 -20.51 -21.38 0.29
C PRO A 165 -19.11 -21.39 0.92
N VAL A 166 -18.51 -20.21 1.02
CA VAL A 166 -17.22 -20.04 1.72
C VAL A 166 -17.53 -19.81 3.20
N LEU A 167 -17.12 -20.75 4.06
CA LEU A 167 -17.45 -20.75 5.49
C LEU A 167 -16.21 -20.61 6.40
N THR A 168 -15.03 -20.46 5.80
CA THR A 168 -13.74 -20.44 6.50
C THR A 168 -12.90 -19.23 6.07
N PRO A 169 -12.32 -18.48 7.03
CA PRO A 169 -12.50 -18.63 8.48
C PRO A 169 -13.89 -18.10 8.93
N ARG A 170 -14.42 -18.62 10.05
CA ARG A 170 -15.76 -18.26 10.55
C ARG A 170 -15.94 -16.78 10.87
N ALA A 171 -14.84 -16.07 11.12
CA ALA A 171 -14.84 -14.65 11.46
C ALA A 171 -15.00 -13.73 10.25
N VAL A 172 -14.89 -14.25 9.01
CA VAL A 172 -14.99 -13.46 7.79
C VAL A 172 -16.42 -13.47 7.28
N ASN A 173 -16.99 -12.27 7.08
CA ASN A 173 -18.26 -12.09 6.42
C ASN A 173 -18.05 -11.91 4.91
N ILE A 174 -18.53 -12.86 4.11
CA ILE A 174 -18.48 -12.73 2.65
C ILE A 174 -19.53 -11.73 2.20
N VAL A 175 -19.08 -10.55 1.74
CA VAL A 175 -19.97 -9.46 1.32
C VAL A 175 -20.47 -9.57 -0.11
N GLY A 176 -19.83 -10.41 -0.94
CA GLY A 176 -20.22 -10.61 -2.32
C GLY A 176 -19.43 -11.71 -3.01
N TYR A 177 -19.98 -12.17 -4.13
CA TYR A 177 -19.31 -13.00 -5.11
C TYR A 177 -19.43 -12.30 -6.46
N GLN A 178 -18.35 -12.28 -7.24
CA GLN A 178 -18.34 -11.78 -8.59
C GLN A 178 -18.02 -12.92 -9.56
N VAL A 179 -18.77 -13.00 -10.64
CA VAL A 179 -18.51 -13.92 -11.74
C VAL A 179 -18.23 -13.08 -12.98
N LEU A 180 -17.04 -13.24 -13.56
CA LEU A 180 -16.69 -12.66 -14.84
C LEU A 180 -16.88 -13.70 -15.94
N VAL A 181 -17.67 -13.35 -16.95
CA VAL A 181 -17.83 -14.12 -18.20
C VAL A 181 -17.23 -13.26 -19.30
N VAL A 182 -16.13 -13.73 -19.87
CA VAL A 182 -15.33 -13.02 -20.88
C VAL A 182 -15.49 -13.64 -22.26
#